data_AF-A0A502KU17-F1
#
_entry.id   AF-A0A502KU17-F1
#
_cell.length_a   1.000
_cell.length_b   1.000
_cell.length_c   1.000
_cell.angle_alpha   90.00
_cell.angle_beta   90.00
_cell.angle_gamma   90.00
#
_symmetry.space_group_name_H-M   'P 1'
#
loop_
_entity.id
_entity.type
_entity.pdbx_description
1 polymer ?
#
loop_
_entity_poly.entity_id
_entity_poly.type
_entity_poly.pdbx_seq_one_letter_code
_entity_poly.pdbx_strand_id
1 'polypeptide(L)'
;MSKLIYKYLRHDYHLLSKKVLCGLILLLLSACHITPKTIDPVFSYSSYYLWLKTLTQAELMTEIDKQKQFSQSQKDLNSSIKLMLSHSLPSSPIYQPYQAKTMLNQYTISSANFGNEANLAFLLLLKDQLNAQLLLIEKHKLKQQKSLKKIKQQQQEITQLSFQLELLSLKLEQLKEIEKSINQHN
;
A
#
# COMPACT_ATOMS: atom_id res chain seq x y z
N MET A 1 -37.22 1.64 -81.06
CA MET A 1 -37.79 1.48 -79.70
C MET A 1 -36.78 0.97 -78.65
N SER A 2 -35.48 1.34 -78.69
CA SER A 2 -34.48 0.79 -77.73
C SER A 2 -33.89 1.82 -76.75
N LYS A 3 -33.96 3.14 -77.03
CA LYS A 3 -33.38 4.18 -76.15
C LYS A 3 -34.25 4.60 -74.96
N LEU A 4 -35.55 4.27 -74.94
CA LEU A 4 -36.46 4.68 -73.86
C LEU A 4 -36.49 3.70 -72.67
N ILE A 5 -36.19 2.42 -72.89
CA ILE A 5 -36.21 1.40 -71.83
C ILE A 5 -34.96 1.52 -70.93
N TYR A 6 -33.80 1.82 -71.51
CA TYR A 6 -32.55 1.99 -70.75
C TYR A 6 -32.54 3.21 -69.82
N LYS A 7 -33.28 4.26 -70.16
CA LYS A 7 -33.34 5.48 -69.33
C LYS A 7 -34.21 5.29 -68.09
N TYR A 8 -35.23 4.43 -68.18
CA TYR A 8 -36.12 4.11 -67.06
C TYR A 8 -35.44 3.16 -66.06
N LEU A 9 -34.80 2.08 -66.53
CA LEU A 9 -34.06 1.17 -65.64
C LEU A 9 -32.92 1.87 -64.88
N ARG A 10 -32.16 2.78 -65.51
CA ARG A 10 -31.04 3.48 -64.84
C ARG A 10 -31.50 4.42 -63.71
N HIS A 11 -32.72 4.96 -63.78
CA HIS A 11 -33.23 5.91 -62.79
C HIS A 11 -33.72 5.20 -61.51
N ASP A 12 -34.29 4.00 -61.66
CA ASP A 12 -34.79 3.21 -60.52
C ASP A 12 -33.66 2.61 -59.68
N TYR A 13 -32.57 2.13 -60.30
CA TYR A 13 -31.39 1.64 -59.54
C TYR A 13 -30.72 2.74 -58.71
N HIS A 14 -30.70 3.98 -59.22
CA HIS A 14 -30.08 5.10 -58.51
C HIS A 14 -30.93 5.62 -57.34
N LEU A 15 -32.26 5.49 -57.45
CA LEU A 15 -33.20 5.83 -56.38
C LEU A 15 -33.23 4.73 -55.29
N LEU A 16 -33.17 3.46 -55.70
CA LEU A 16 -33.11 2.31 -54.78
C LEU A 16 -31.79 2.28 -54.01
N SER A 17 -30.65 2.55 -54.68
CA SER A 17 -29.33 2.68 -54.05
C SER A 17 -29.27 3.82 -53.01
N LYS A 18 -29.85 4.99 -53.30
CA LYS A 18 -29.91 6.10 -52.34
C LYS A 18 -30.78 5.78 -51.11
N LYS A 19 -31.89 5.05 -51.29
CA LYS A 19 -32.75 4.64 -50.17
C LYS A 19 -32.08 3.59 -49.28
N VAL A 20 -31.34 2.64 -49.87
CA VAL A 20 -30.56 1.64 -49.11
C VAL A 20 -29.39 2.31 -48.37
N LEU A 21 -28.70 3.26 -49.01
CA LEU A 21 -27.60 4.01 -48.38
C LEU A 21 -28.09 4.87 -47.19
N CYS A 22 -29.23 5.55 -47.34
CA CYS A 22 -29.84 6.31 -46.23
C CYS A 22 -30.29 5.39 -45.08
N GLY A 23 -30.83 4.20 -45.37
CA GLY A 23 -31.20 3.22 -44.35
C GLY A 23 -30.00 2.72 -43.54
N LEU A 24 -28.86 2.51 -44.20
CA LEU A 24 -27.64 2.04 -43.56
C LEU A 24 -27.01 3.10 -42.64
N ILE A 25 -27.09 4.38 -43.01
CA ILE A 25 -26.60 5.51 -42.20
C ILE A 25 -27.47 5.69 -40.92
N LEU A 26 -28.78 5.52 -41.02
CA LEU A 26 -29.71 5.60 -39.88
C LEU A 26 -29.52 4.46 -38.85
N LEU A 27 -29.09 3.28 -39.29
CA LEU A 27 -28.76 2.16 -38.39
C LEU A 27 -27.47 2.39 -37.60
N LEU A 28 -26.51 3.16 -38.13
CA LEU A 28 -25.25 3.47 -37.45
C LEU A 28 -25.39 4.61 -36.41
N LEU A 29 -26.41 5.46 -36.53
CA LEU A 29 -26.67 6.56 -35.58
C LEU A 29 -27.40 6.10 -34.31
N SER A 30 -28.09 4.97 -34.36
CA SER A 30 -28.84 4.42 -33.21
C SER A 30 -27.97 3.74 -32.15
N ALA A 31 -26.66 3.56 -32.41
CA ALA A 31 -25.74 2.86 -31.51
C ALA A 31 -25.10 3.77 -30.43
N CYS A 32 -25.41 5.07 -30.39
CA CYS A 32 -24.70 6.04 -29.56
C CYS A 32 -25.59 6.75 -28.53
N HIS A 33 -26.47 6.06 -27.81
CA HIS A 33 -27.20 6.66 -26.66
C HIS A 33 -27.41 5.68 -25.49
N ILE A 34 -26.39 4.89 -25.14
CA ILE A 34 -26.25 4.34 -23.78
C ILE A 34 -25.17 5.16 -23.08
N THR A 35 -25.54 6.38 -22.69
CA THR A 35 -24.86 7.05 -21.58
C THR A 35 -25.55 6.56 -20.31
N PRO A 36 -24.88 5.79 -19.43
CA PRO A 36 -25.47 5.42 -18.15
C PRO A 36 -25.86 6.72 -17.43
N LYS A 37 -27.06 6.71 -16.87
CA LYS A 37 -27.57 7.73 -15.95
C LYS A 37 -26.42 8.12 -15.02
N THR A 38 -26.04 9.40 -15.00
CA THR A 38 -25.05 9.95 -14.07
C THR A 38 -25.66 9.88 -12.67
N ILE A 39 -25.56 8.69 -12.07
CA ILE A 39 -25.60 8.52 -10.62
C ILE A 39 -24.34 9.23 -10.15
N ASP A 40 -24.48 10.20 -9.26
CA ASP A 40 -23.32 10.88 -8.67
C ASP A 40 -22.28 9.83 -8.27
N PRO A 41 -21.02 9.98 -8.71
CA PRO A 41 -20.05 8.91 -8.54
C PRO A 41 -19.84 8.67 -7.05
N VAL A 42 -20.25 7.49 -6.57
CA VAL A 42 -20.00 7.06 -5.20
C VAL A 42 -18.50 7.15 -4.94
N PHE A 43 -18.13 7.82 -3.85
CA PHE A 43 -16.72 8.05 -3.51
C PHE A 43 -15.94 6.74 -3.49
N SER A 44 -14.74 6.72 -4.09
CA SER A 44 -13.88 5.53 -4.18
C SER A 44 -12.67 5.66 -3.24
N TYR A 45 -12.63 4.84 -2.18
CA TYR A 45 -11.49 4.83 -1.25
C TYR A 45 -10.21 4.31 -1.90
N SER A 46 -10.32 3.37 -2.84
CA SER A 46 -9.17 2.87 -3.59
C SER A 46 -8.55 3.97 -4.45
N SER A 47 -9.38 4.73 -5.17
CA SER A 47 -8.92 5.87 -5.97
C SER A 47 -8.30 6.96 -5.10
N TYR A 48 -8.92 7.26 -3.97
CA TYR A 48 -8.35 8.20 -2.99
C TYR A 48 -7.00 7.71 -2.44
N TYR A 49 -6.89 6.44 -2.08
CA TYR A 49 -5.63 5.85 -1.63
C TYR A 49 -4.54 5.93 -2.71
N LEU A 50 -4.89 5.69 -3.98
CA LEU A 50 -3.94 5.87 -5.09
C LEU A 50 -3.52 7.33 -5.26
N TRP A 51 -4.45 8.28 -5.15
CA TRP A 51 -4.13 9.70 -5.17
C TRP A 51 -3.20 10.12 -4.01
N LEU A 52 -3.40 9.61 -2.79
CA LEU A 52 -2.48 9.87 -1.69
C LEU A 52 -1.04 9.44 -2.01
N LYS A 53 -0.85 8.39 -2.81
CA LYS A 53 0.47 7.91 -3.23
C LYS A 53 1.16 8.84 -4.24
N THR A 54 0.41 9.70 -4.91
CA THR A 54 0.97 10.66 -5.88
C THR A 54 1.37 11.98 -5.24
N LEU A 55 0.96 12.22 -3.99
CA LEU A 55 1.23 13.48 -3.28
C LEU A 55 2.68 13.57 -2.80
N THR A 56 3.20 14.79 -2.80
CA THR A 56 4.41 15.14 -2.06
C THR A 56 4.16 15.10 -0.55
N GLN A 57 5.23 15.08 0.26
CA GLN A 57 5.07 15.07 1.72
C GLN A 57 4.31 16.29 2.25
N ALA A 58 4.53 17.48 1.66
CA ALA A 58 3.86 18.71 2.10
C ALA A 58 2.34 18.68 1.77
N GLU A 59 1.98 18.21 0.58
CA GLU A 59 0.57 18.05 0.18
C GLU A 59 -0.12 16.97 1.02
N LEU A 60 0.58 15.87 1.30
CA LEU A 60 0.06 14.80 2.12
C LEU A 60 -0.20 15.26 3.55
N MET A 61 0.71 16.04 4.15
CA MET A 61 0.48 16.68 5.46
C MET A 61 -0.74 17.60 5.46
N THR A 62 -0.90 18.41 4.41
CA THR A 62 -2.05 19.31 4.26
C THR A 62 -3.36 18.53 4.23
N GLU A 63 -3.42 17.44 3.45
CA GLU A 63 -4.60 16.58 3.39
C GLU A 63 -4.85 15.86 4.72
N ILE A 64 -3.80 15.35 5.38
CA ILE A 64 -3.90 14.72 6.70
C ILE A 64 -4.53 15.66 7.72
N ASP A 65 -4.06 16.89 7.80
CA ASP A 65 -4.54 17.85 8.79
C ASP A 65 -5.99 18.28 8.51
N LYS A 66 -6.34 18.43 7.23
CA LYS A 66 -7.73 18.61 6.80
C LYS A 66 -8.62 17.44 7.26
N GLN A 67 -8.21 16.20 7.04
CA GLN A 67 -9.00 15.04 7.47
C GLN A 67 -9.10 14.91 8.99
N LYS A 68 -8.03 15.22 9.74
CA LYS A 68 -8.09 15.28 11.21
C LYS A 68 -9.13 16.29 11.70
N GLN A 69 -9.13 17.50 11.12
CA GLN A 69 -10.09 18.55 11.49
C GLN A 69 -11.54 18.12 11.22
N PHE A 70 -11.82 17.51 10.07
CA PHE A 70 -13.17 17.03 9.74
C PHE A 70 -13.61 15.86 10.61
N SER A 71 -12.72 14.90 10.88
CA SER A 71 -13.01 13.78 11.79
C SER A 71 -13.36 14.26 13.21
N GLN A 72 -12.67 15.28 13.72
CA GLN A 72 -12.89 15.79 15.07
C GLN A 72 -14.13 16.67 15.18
N SER A 73 -14.36 17.54 14.21
CA SER A 73 -15.45 18.53 14.25
C SER A 73 -16.81 17.96 13.85
N GLN A 74 -16.86 17.08 12.86
CA GLN A 74 -18.12 16.61 12.26
C GLN A 74 -18.45 15.15 12.58
N LYS A 75 -17.52 14.43 13.25
CA LYS A 75 -17.61 12.96 13.45
C LYS A 75 -17.91 12.22 12.14
N ASP A 76 -17.39 12.73 11.03
CA ASP A 76 -17.62 12.17 9.72
C ASP A 76 -16.86 10.84 9.57
N LEU A 77 -17.62 9.79 9.28
CA LEU A 77 -17.09 8.44 9.04
C LEU A 77 -16.14 8.45 7.84
N ASN A 78 -16.45 9.20 6.78
CA ASN A 78 -15.63 9.24 5.57
C ASN A 78 -14.26 9.84 5.85
N SER A 79 -14.22 10.98 6.55
CA SER A 79 -12.97 11.63 6.96
C SER A 79 -12.14 10.72 7.86
N SER A 80 -12.80 9.96 8.74
CA SER A 80 -12.11 9.01 9.62
C SER A 80 -11.50 7.83 8.85
N ILE A 81 -12.21 7.34 7.82
CA ILE A 81 -11.67 6.31 6.91
C ILE A 81 -10.52 6.90 6.08
N LYS A 82 -10.63 8.13 5.56
CA LYS A 82 -9.53 8.80 4.82
C LYS A 82 -8.29 8.99 5.68
N LEU A 83 -8.46 9.32 6.96
CA LEU A 83 -7.36 9.40 7.91
C LEU A 83 -6.74 8.02 8.19
N MET A 84 -7.57 6.98 8.34
CA MET A 84 -7.10 5.59 8.45
C MET A 84 -6.26 5.17 7.23
N LEU A 85 -6.69 5.53 6.01
CA LEU A 85 -5.92 5.29 4.78
C LEU A 85 -4.57 6.03 4.78
N SER A 86 -4.50 7.19 5.40
CA SER A 86 -3.26 7.94 5.56
C SER A 86 -2.32 7.28 6.57
N HIS A 87 -2.85 6.62 7.61
CA HIS A 87 -2.05 5.82 8.55
C HIS A 87 -1.57 4.48 7.96
N SER A 88 -2.29 3.90 7.01
CA SER A 88 -1.91 2.63 6.37
C SER A 88 -0.85 2.81 5.28
N LEU A 89 -0.68 4.03 4.75
CA LEU A 89 0.20 4.33 3.64
C LEU A 89 1.68 4.43 4.07
N PRO A 90 2.62 3.58 3.58
CA PRO A 90 4.02 3.60 4.02
C PRO A 90 4.80 4.88 3.70
N SER A 91 4.41 5.61 2.65
CA SER A 91 5.01 6.91 2.30
C SER A 91 4.48 8.07 3.14
N SER A 92 3.51 7.80 4.02
CA SER A 92 2.87 8.82 4.83
C SER A 92 3.74 9.25 6.01
N PRO A 93 3.82 10.55 6.33
CA PRO A 93 4.54 11.04 7.50
C PRO A 93 3.90 10.57 8.82
N ILE A 94 2.63 10.18 8.80
CA ILE A 94 1.90 9.62 9.96
C ILE A 94 1.75 8.10 9.86
N TYR A 95 2.58 7.44 9.05
CA TYR A 95 2.49 6.00 8.82
C TYR A 95 2.55 5.22 10.14
N GLN A 96 1.43 4.59 10.48
CA GLN A 96 1.25 3.83 11.72
C GLN A 96 0.29 2.66 11.43
N PRO A 97 0.79 1.51 10.94
CA PRO A 97 -0.05 0.41 10.48
C PRO A 97 -0.87 -0.22 11.61
N TYR A 98 -0.36 -0.22 12.85
CA TYR A 98 -1.12 -0.65 14.03
C TYR A 98 -2.32 0.26 14.31
N GLN A 99 -2.14 1.57 14.16
CA GLN A 99 -3.21 2.54 14.33
C GLN A 99 -4.26 2.40 13.23
N ALA A 100 -3.82 2.29 11.97
CA ALA A 100 -4.71 2.03 10.84
C ALA A 100 -5.55 0.77 11.05
N LYS A 101 -4.93 -0.32 11.52
CA LYS A 101 -5.62 -1.58 11.81
C LYS A 101 -6.65 -1.45 12.93
N THR A 102 -6.30 -0.69 13.97
CA THR A 102 -7.20 -0.43 15.11
C THR A 102 -8.41 0.37 14.65
N MET A 103 -8.20 1.43 13.88
CA MET A 103 -9.28 2.23 13.27
C MET A 103 -10.17 1.36 12.38
N LEU A 104 -9.57 0.56 11.49
CA LEU A 104 -10.33 -0.30 10.57
C LEU A 104 -11.18 -1.35 11.29
N ASN A 105 -10.73 -1.82 12.46
CA ASN A 105 -11.48 -2.75 13.30
C ASN A 105 -12.66 -2.10 14.03
N GLN A 106 -12.68 -0.78 14.19
CA GLN A 106 -13.79 -0.06 14.83
C GLN A 106 -15.01 0.03 13.91
N TYR A 107 -14.82 -0.12 12.60
CA TYR A 107 -15.92 -0.05 11.63
C TYR A 107 -16.56 -1.42 11.44
N THR A 108 -17.89 -1.49 11.60
CA THR A 108 -18.67 -2.67 11.23
C THR A 108 -18.57 -2.84 9.72
N ILE A 109 -18.03 -3.98 9.29
CA ILE A 109 -17.76 -4.24 7.88
C ILE A 109 -19.07 -4.60 7.17
N SER A 110 -19.73 -3.59 6.60
CA SER A 110 -20.94 -3.76 5.78
C SER A 110 -20.93 -2.79 4.61
N SER A 111 -21.58 -3.16 3.50
CA SER A 111 -21.70 -2.30 2.31
C SER A 111 -22.43 -0.99 2.60
N ALA A 112 -23.38 -1.01 3.55
CA ALA A 112 -24.13 0.17 3.99
C ALA A 112 -23.22 1.27 4.58
N ASN A 113 -22.12 0.89 5.25
CA ASN A 113 -21.19 1.84 5.89
C ASN A 113 -20.16 2.42 4.91
N PHE A 114 -19.95 1.79 3.75
CA PHE A 114 -18.89 2.15 2.81
C PHE A 114 -19.42 2.56 1.42
N GLY A 115 -20.73 2.70 1.28
CA GLY A 115 -21.43 3.22 0.10
C GLY A 115 -21.52 2.26 -1.09
N ASN A 116 -20.54 1.37 -1.30
CA ASN A 116 -20.56 0.38 -2.37
C ASN A 116 -19.72 -0.87 -2.05
N GLU A 117 -19.93 -1.93 -2.83
CA GLU A 117 -19.23 -3.22 -2.67
C GLU A 117 -17.73 -3.13 -3.01
N ALA A 118 -17.33 -2.28 -3.96
CA ALA A 118 -15.92 -2.11 -4.34
C ALA A 118 -15.08 -1.51 -3.21
N ASN A 119 -15.63 -0.53 -2.49
CA ASN A 119 -15.04 0.06 -1.29
C ASN A 119 -14.93 -0.97 -0.16
N LEU A 120 -15.98 -1.76 0.04
CA LEU A 120 -15.97 -2.86 1.01
C LEU A 120 -14.86 -3.87 0.68
N ALA A 121 -14.77 -4.33 -0.57
CA ALA A 121 -13.74 -5.25 -1.02
C ALA A 121 -12.33 -4.67 -0.85
N PHE A 122 -12.15 -3.38 -1.19
CA PHE A 122 -10.88 -2.69 -0.99
C PHE A 122 -10.47 -2.61 0.48
N LEU A 123 -11.40 -2.26 1.38
CA LEU A 123 -11.12 -2.17 2.81
C LEU A 123 -10.85 -3.54 3.44
N LEU A 124 -11.53 -4.59 2.99
CA LEU A 124 -11.24 -5.97 3.37
C LEU A 124 -9.84 -6.38 2.93
N LEU A 125 -9.48 -6.14 1.68
CA LEU A 125 -8.13 -6.39 1.18
C LEU A 125 -7.10 -5.61 2.00
N LEU A 126 -7.34 -4.33 2.28
CA LEU A 126 -6.44 -3.51 3.09
C LEU A 126 -6.27 -4.09 4.51
N LYS A 127 -7.35 -4.62 5.10
CA LYS A 127 -7.31 -5.30 6.41
C LYS A 127 -6.37 -6.50 6.38
N ASP A 128 -6.47 -7.32 5.34
CA ASP A 128 -5.63 -8.51 5.18
C ASP A 128 -4.16 -8.15 4.95
N GLN A 129 -3.91 -7.12 4.13
CA GLN A 129 -2.55 -6.59 3.91
C GLN A 129 -1.95 -6.03 5.20
N LEU A 130 -2.71 -5.27 5.99
CA LEU A 130 -2.26 -4.78 7.30
C LEU A 130 -1.95 -5.94 8.25
N ASN A 131 -2.80 -6.96 8.32
CA ASN A 131 -2.54 -8.16 9.13
C ASN A 131 -1.23 -8.84 8.75
N ALA A 132 -1.01 -9.08 7.45
CA ALA A 132 0.20 -9.70 6.96
C ALA A 132 1.44 -8.86 7.29
N GLN A 133 1.35 -7.54 7.12
CA GLN A 133 2.44 -6.63 7.43
C GLN A 133 2.78 -6.60 8.91
N LEU A 134 1.78 -6.54 9.79
CA LEU A 134 1.98 -6.56 11.24
C LEU A 134 2.65 -7.87 11.69
N LEU A 135 2.23 -9.02 11.13
CA LEU A 135 2.88 -10.30 11.38
C LEU A 135 4.36 -10.31 10.97
N LEU A 136 4.70 -9.69 9.83
CA LEU A 136 6.09 -9.56 9.40
C LEU A 136 6.91 -8.68 10.33
N ILE A 137 6.35 -7.54 10.77
CA ILE A 137 6.98 -6.64 11.74
C ILE A 137 7.29 -7.39 13.04
N GLU A 138 6.33 -8.15 13.56
CA GLU A 138 6.48 -8.94 14.78
C GLU A 138 7.55 -10.03 14.64
N LYS A 139 7.52 -10.79 13.54
CA LYS A 139 8.56 -11.79 13.24
C LYS A 139 9.95 -11.16 13.18
N HIS A 140 10.09 -10.01 12.53
CA HIS A 140 11.35 -9.30 12.44
C HIS A 140 11.83 -8.84 13.83
N LYS A 141 10.93 -8.24 14.62
CA LYS A 141 11.23 -7.81 16.00
C LYS A 141 11.69 -8.96 16.87
N LEU A 142 11.03 -10.12 16.80
CA LEU A 142 11.43 -11.32 17.54
C LEU A 142 12.80 -11.85 17.10
N LYS A 143 13.07 -11.89 15.79
CA LYS A 143 14.37 -12.30 15.25
C LYS A 143 15.48 -11.35 15.71
N GLN A 144 15.25 -10.04 15.64
CA GLN A 144 16.20 -9.02 16.09
C GLN A 144 16.48 -9.16 17.60
N GLN A 145 15.44 -9.35 18.42
CA GLN A 145 15.62 -9.58 19.86
C GLN A 145 16.44 -10.84 20.16
N LYS A 146 16.20 -11.94 19.46
CA LYS A 146 17.01 -13.17 19.59
C LYS A 146 18.48 -12.92 19.20
N SER A 147 18.71 -12.20 18.10
CA SER A 147 20.06 -11.84 17.66
C SER A 147 20.78 -10.97 18.69
N LEU A 148 20.11 -9.95 19.24
CA LEU A 148 20.67 -9.08 20.27
C LEU A 148 21.00 -9.85 21.56
N LYS A 149 20.16 -10.81 21.96
CA LYS A 149 20.47 -11.68 23.10
C LYS A 149 21.73 -12.52 22.86
N LYS A 150 21.86 -13.11 21.67
CA LYS A 150 23.04 -13.89 21.30
C LYS A 150 24.32 -13.04 21.30
N ILE A 151 24.25 -11.84 20.72
CA ILE A 151 25.38 -10.89 20.70
C ILE A 151 25.79 -10.53 22.14
N LYS A 152 24.82 -10.26 23.04
CA LYS A 152 25.11 -9.97 24.44
C LYS A 152 25.80 -11.14 25.15
N GLN A 153 25.34 -12.38 24.92
CA GLN A 153 25.96 -13.58 25.49
C GLN A 153 27.41 -13.75 25.00
N GLN A 154 27.62 -13.64 23.68
CA GLN A 154 28.95 -13.73 23.09
C GLN A 154 29.89 -12.62 23.60
N GLN A 155 29.38 -11.41 23.80
CA GLN A 155 30.16 -10.31 24.36
C GLN A 155 30.61 -10.62 25.80
N GLN A 156 29.73 -11.21 26.62
CA GLN A 156 30.08 -11.63 27.98
C GLN A 156 31.15 -12.72 27.99
N GLU A 157 31.01 -13.73 27.12
CA GLU A 157 32.01 -14.80 26.96
C GLU A 157 33.37 -14.23 26.54
N ILE A 158 33.40 -13.33 25.56
CA ILE A 158 34.63 -12.66 25.10
C ILE A 158 35.28 -11.89 26.26
N THR A 159 34.50 -11.14 27.04
CA THR A 159 35.03 -10.41 28.19
C THR A 159 35.62 -11.36 29.23
N GLN A 160 34.95 -12.47 29.54
CA GLN A 160 35.47 -13.47 30.48
C GLN A 160 36.76 -14.13 29.98
N LEU A 161 36.80 -14.52 28.71
CA LEU A 161 38.00 -15.10 28.11
C LEU A 161 39.17 -14.10 28.07
N SER A 162 38.89 -12.82 27.77
CA SER A 162 39.92 -11.77 27.77
C SER A 162 40.55 -11.60 29.15
N PHE A 163 39.73 -11.62 30.22
CA PHE A 163 40.22 -11.54 31.59
C PHE A 163 41.06 -12.77 31.98
N GLN A 164 40.63 -13.97 31.56
CA GLN A 164 41.41 -15.19 31.81
C GLN A 164 42.77 -15.18 31.09
N LEU A 165 42.81 -14.69 29.85
CA LEU A 165 44.05 -14.54 29.09
C LEU A 165 45.01 -13.54 29.75
N GLU A 166 44.49 -12.40 30.22
CA GLU A 166 45.28 -11.41 30.94
C GLU A 166 45.88 -11.99 32.23
N LEU A 167 45.08 -12.70 33.02
CA LEU A 167 45.54 -13.37 34.23
C LEU A 167 46.61 -14.44 33.92
N LEU A 168 46.44 -15.21 32.85
CA LEU A 168 47.40 -16.24 32.46
C LEU A 168 48.71 -15.61 31.98
N SER A 169 48.63 -14.52 31.21
CA SER A 169 49.80 -13.74 30.79
C SER A 169 50.61 -13.24 31.97
N LEU A 170 49.94 -12.68 32.98
CA LEU A 170 50.59 -12.22 34.22
C LEU A 170 51.34 -13.35 34.93
N LYS A 171 50.72 -14.55 35.03
CA LYS A 171 51.37 -15.71 35.64
C LYS A 171 52.58 -16.20 34.86
N LEU A 172 52.51 -16.19 33.52
CA LEU A 172 53.65 -16.56 32.68
C LEU A 172 54.82 -15.58 32.85
N GLU A 173 54.53 -14.29 32.95
CA GLU A 173 55.55 -13.26 33.19
C GLU A 173 56.22 -13.45 34.57
N GLN A 174 55.43 -13.71 35.61
CA GLN A 174 55.95 -14.04 36.94
C GLN A 174 56.86 -15.27 36.93
N LEU A 175 56.44 -16.35 36.26
CA LEU A 175 57.24 -17.57 36.15
C LEU A 175 58.56 -17.31 35.42
N LYS A 176 58.53 -16.50 34.35
CA LYS A 176 59.73 -16.11 33.60
C LYS A 176 60.72 -15.31 34.45
N GLU A 177 60.24 -14.38 35.26
CA GLU A 177 61.11 -13.60 36.17
C GLU A 177 61.71 -14.48 37.28
N ILE A 178 60.96 -15.47 37.79
CA ILE A 178 61.47 -16.47 38.73
C ILE A 178 62.58 -17.30 38.08
N GLU A 179 62.36 -17.82 36.87
CA GLU A 179 63.36 -18.60 36.13
C GLU A 179 64.66 -17.81 35.91
N LYS A 180 64.54 -16.55 35.50
CA LYS A 180 65.69 -15.63 35.32
C LYS A 180 66.44 -15.41 36.63
N SER A 181 65.73 -15.24 37.74
CA SER A 181 66.31 -15.03 39.06
C SER A 181 67.08 -16.27 39.55
N ILE A 182 66.56 -17.47 39.29
CA ILE A 182 67.21 -18.75 39.61
C ILE A 182 68.48 -18.94 38.77
N ASN A 183 68.42 -18.67 37.46
CA ASN A 183 69.58 -18.81 36.56
C ASN A 183 70.68 -17.77 36.82
N GLN A 184 70.41 -16.68 37.53
CA GLN A 184 71.41 -15.69 37.95
C GLN A 184 72.09 -16.03 39.29
N HIS A 185 71.52 -16.96 40.06
CA HIS A 185 72.05 -17.42 41.36
C HIS A 185 72.76 -18.78 41.30
N ASN A 186 72.86 -19.39 40.11
CA ASN A 186 73.74 -20.51 39.77
C ASN A 186 74.85 -20.04 38.82
#